data_AF-A0A1W1D624-F1
#
_entry.id   AF-A0A1W1D624-F1
#
_cell.length_a   1.000
_cell.length_b   1.000
_cell.length_c   1.000
_cell.angle_alpha   90.00
_cell.angle_beta   90.00
_cell.angle_gamma   90.00
#
_symmetry.space_group_name_H-M   'P 1'
#
loop_
_entity.id
_entity.type
_entity.pdbx_description
1 polymer ?
#
loop_
_entity_poly.entity_id
_entity_poly.type
_entity_poly.pdbx_seq_one_letter_code
_entity_poly.pdbx_strand_id
1 'polypeptide(L)'
;MLEEHQTSPELTAKEMDAFCFVHHRKHLKHWESLYEYYQNSNDIGELRLSILKKICLSPGYFPSDKQALVIYNLYQDAVKAGWNPNEK
;
A
#
# COMPACT_ATOMS: atom_id res chain seq x y z
N MET A 1 -36.89 -4.12 -19.79
CA MET A 1 -35.66 -4.93 -19.85
C MET A 1 -34.78 -4.33 -20.93
N LEU A 2 -33.46 -4.32 -20.72
CA LEU A 2 -32.39 -3.66 -21.52
C LEU A 2 -32.00 -2.31 -20.90
N GLU A 3 -30.77 -2.05 -20.44
CA GLU A 3 -29.52 -2.80 -20.36
C GLU A 3 -28.79 -2.32 -19.10
N GLU A 4 -28.38 -3.22 -18.22
CA GLU A 4 -27.41 -2.90 -17.17
C GLU A 4 -26.07 -2.66 -17.87
N HIS A 5 -25.80 -1.40 -18.20
CA HIS A 5 -24.45 -0.97 -18.54
C HIS A 5 -23.55 -1.40 -17.38
N GLN A 6 -22.71 -2.40 -17.64
CA GLN A 6 -21.60 -2.76 -16.80
C GLN A 6 -20.71 -1.52 -16.67
N THR A 7 -20.95 -0.71 -15.66
CA THR A 7 -20.02 0.31 -15.22
C THR A 7 -18.72 -0.44 -14.94
N SER A 8 -17.69 -0.13 -15.73
CA SER A 8 -16.31 -0.48 -15.38
C SER A 8 -16.12 -0.16 -13.90
N PRO A 9 -15.42 -0.99 -13.12
CA PRO A 9 -15.27 -0.74 -11.69
C PRO A 9 -14.49 0.56 -11.53
N GLU A 10 -15.20 1.68 -11.44
CA GLU A 10 -14.65 2.96 -11.05
C GLU A 10 -14.06 2.75 -9.67
N LEU A 11 -12.76 2.99 -9.57
CA LEU A 11 -12.05 3.02 -8.29
C LEU A 11 -12.84 3.85 -7.28
N THR A 12 -13.05 3.31 -6.09
CA THR A 12 -13.63 4.09 -5.02
C THR A 12 -12.67 5.25 -4.68
N ALA A 13 -13.21 6.37 -4.18
CA ALA A 13 -12.37 7.53 -3.81
C ALA A 13 -11.20 7.15 -2.87
N LYS A 14 -11.43 6.19 -1.97
CA LYS A 14 -10.41 5.66 -1.05
C LYS A 14 -9.29 4.91 -1.77
N GLU A 15 -9.62 4.13 -2.80
CA GLU A 15 -8.61 3.42 -3.60
C GLU A 15 -7.79 4.39 -4.44
N MET A 16 -8.43 5.43 -4.98
CA MET A 16 -7.74 6.48 -5.72
C MET A 16 -6.78 7.28 -4.83
N ASP A 17 -7.22 7.63 -3.61
CA ASP A 17 -6.36 8.30 -2.61
C ASP A 17 -5.19 7.41 -2.19
N ALA A 18 -5.43 6.12 -1.93
CA ALA A 18 -4.39 5.17 -1.58
C ALA A 18 -3.38 4.99 -2.73
N PHE A 19 -3.88 4.87 -3.96
CA PHE A 19 -3.04 4.77 -5.16
C PHE A 19 -2.16 6.00 -5.33
N CYS A 20 -2.75 7.20 -5.27
CA CYS A 20 -2.01 8.46 -5.32
C CYS A 20 -0.95 8.54 -4.21
N PHE A 21 -1.30 8.15 -2.98
CA PHE A 21 -0.39 8.18 -1.84
C PHE A 21 0.80 7.24 -2.04
N VAL A 22 0.55 5.99 -2.46
CA VAL A 22 1.59 4.95 -2.59
C VAL A 22 2.59 5.28 -3.70
N HIS A 23 2.10 5.84 -4.81
CA HIS A 23 2.93 6.18 -5.96
C HIS A 23 3.58 7.57 -5.86
N HIS A 24 3.26 8.35 -4.82
CA HIS A 24 3.81 9.68 -4.67
C HIS A 24 5.31 9.63 -4.36
N ARG A 25 6.13 10.34 -5.15
CA ARG A 25 7.60 10.33 -5.02
C ARG A 25 8.11 10.64 -3.60
N LYS A 26 7.40 11.49 -2.86
CA LYS A 26 7.77 11.84 -1.47
C LYS A 26 7.61 10.67 -0.49
N HIS A 27 6.76 9.70 -0.81
CA HIS A 27 6.41 8.59 0.08
C HIS A 27 7.17 7.31 -0.25
N LEU A 28 7.86 7.25 -1.39
CA LEU A 28 8.66 6.08 -1.79
C LEU A 28 9.70 5.68 -0.73
N LYS A 29 10.26 6.66 -0.02
CA LYS A 29 11.21 6.43 1.09
C LYS A 29 10.59 5.72 2.31
N HIS A 30 9.26 5.74 2.44
CA HIS A 30 8.59 5.15 3.60
C HIS A 30 8.47 3.63 3.48
N TRP A 31 8.51 3.08 2.26
CA TRP A 31 8.24 1.66 2.05
C TRP A 31 9.33 0.76 2.63
N GLU A 32 10.59 1.17 2.54
CA GLU A 32 11.73 0.45 3.10
C GLU A 32 11.63 0.39 4.64
N SER A 33 11.47 1.53 5.30
CA SER A 33 11.30 1.61 6.75
C SER A 33 10.03 0.88 7.23
N LEU A 34 8.93 0.96 6.47
CA LEU A 34 7.69 0.22 6.77
C LEU A 34 7.91 -1.29 6.64
N TYR A 35 8.66 -1.73 5.63
CA TYR A 35 9.02 -3.13 5.44
C TYR A 35 9.86 -3.65 6.60
N GLU A 36 10.85 -2.89 7.07
CA GLU A 36 11.67 -3.26 8.23
C GLU A 36 10.83 -3.36 9.52
N TYR A 37 9.93 -2.41 9.74
CA TYR A 37 9.00 -2.44 10.88
C TYR A 37 8.19 -3.74 10.90
N TYR A 38 7.61 -4.11 9.75
CA TYR A 38 6.80 -5.31 9.63
C TYR A 38 7.60 -6.61 9.53
N GLN A 39 8.88 -6.56 9.12
CA GLN A 39 9.75 -7.74 9.13
C GLN A 39 10.12 -8.17 10.56
N ASN A 40 10.19 -7.21 11.49
CA ASN A 40 10.48 -7.45 12.91
C ASN A 40 9.22 -7.70 13.75
N SER A 41 8.03 -7.51 13.16
CA SER A 41 6.74 -7.72 13.83
C SER A 41 6.06 -8.98 13.32
N ASN A 42 5.54 -9.82 14.24
CA ASN A 42 4.75 -11.00 13.90
C ASN A 42 3.28 -10.68 13.51
N ASP A 43 2.88 -9.41 13.43
CA ASP A 43 1.48 -9.00 13.23
C ASP A 43 1.04 -8.90 11.76
N ILE A 44 1.89 -9.26 10.79
CA ILE A 44 1.57 -9.18 9.35
C ILE A 44 1.46 -10.56 8.70
N GLY A 45 0.41 -10.76 7.89
CA GLY A 45 0.27 -11.96 7.06
C GLY A 45 1.28 -11.97 5.89
N GLU A 46 1.78 -13.16 5.53
CA GLU A 46 2.83 -13.36 4.52
C GLU A 46 2.54 -12.68 3.17
N LEU A 47 1.28 -12.70 2.71
CA LEU A 47 0.87 -12.06 1.46
C LEU A 47 1.06 -10.54 1.49
N ARG A 48 0.69 -9.89 2.61
CA ARG A 48 0.81 -8.43 2.77
C ARG A 48 2.28 -8.02 2.84
N LEU A 49 3.08 -8.79 3.58
CA LEU A 49 4.53 -8.59 3.64
C LEU A 49 5.20 -8.78 2.27
N SER A 50 4.76 -9.77 1.48
CA SER A 50 5.26 -10.00 0.12
C SER A 50 4.96 -8.84 -0.83
N ILE A 51 3.78 -8.23 -0.74
CA ILE A 51 3.43 -7.03 -1.52
C ILE A 51 4.35 -5.86 -1.15
N LEU A 52 4.55 -5.64 0.15
CA LEU A 52 5.43 -4.58 0.64
C LEU A 52 6.90 -4.82 0.26
N LYS A 53 7.35 -6.08 0.29
CA LYS A 53 8.67 -6.49 -0.18
C LYS A 53 8.87 -6.20 -1.67
N LYS A 54 7.85 -6.46 -2.51
CA LYS A 54 7.92 -6.21 -3.96
C LYS A 54 8.12 -4.74 -4.28
N ILE A 55 7.37 -3.84 -3.63
CA ILE A 55 7.52 -2.39 -3.88
C ILE A 55 8.90 -1.87 -3.43
N CYS A 56 9.52 -2.47 -2.41
CA CYS A 56 10.86 -2.08 -1.96
C CYS A 56 11.98 -2.65 -2.83
N LEU A 57 11.89 -3.94 -3.18
CA LEU A 57 13.01 -4.69 -3.76
C LEU A 57 12.95 -4.83 -5.29
N SER A 58 11.84 -4.51 -5.94
CA SER A 58 11.70 -4.63 -7.40
C SER A 58 11.66 -3.24 -8.05
N PRO A 59 12.80 -2.78 -8.61
CA PRO A 59 12.84 -1.54 -9.37
C PRO A 59 11.82 -1.56 -10.50
N GLY A 60 11.00 -0.51 -10.62
CA GLY A 60 9.96 -0.41 -11.65
C GLY A 60 8.69 -1.23 -11.37
N TYR A 61 8.58 -1.85 -10.19
CA TYR A 61 7.32 -2.45 -9.77
C TYR A 61 6.26 -1.37 -9.52
N PHE A 62 5.13 -1.52 -10.19
CA PHE A 62 4.00 -0.61 -10.07
C PHE A 62 2.82 -1.39 -9.45
N PRO A 63 2.53 -1.20 -8.15
CA PRO A 63 1.44 -1.92 -7.51
C PRO A 63 0.10 -1.59 -8.16
N SER A 64 -0.76 -2.60 -8.31
CA SER A 64 -2.14 -2.39 -8.70
C SER A 64 -2.91 -1.61 -7.63
N ASP A 65 -4.08 -1.10 -7.97
CA ASP A 65 -4.93 -0.33 -7.06
C ASP A 65 -5.21 -1.07 -5.74
N LYS A 66 -5.52 -2.37 -5.84
CA LYS A 66 -5.75 -3.23 -4.67
C LYS A 66 -4.49 -3.38 -3.82
N GLN A 67 -3.32 -3.47 -4.46
CA GLN A 67 -2.05 -3.56 -3.74
C GLN A 67 -1.67 -2.23 -3.11
N ALA A 68 -1.92 -1.11 -3.78
CA ALA A 68 -1.74 0.22 -3.22
C ALA A 68 -2.65 0.43 -2.01
N LEU A 69 -3.90 -0.01 -2.06
CA LEU A 69 -4.79 -0.01 -0.90
C LEU A 69 -4.25 -0.84 0.25
N VAL A 70 -3.71 -2.04 -0.02
CA VAL A 70 -3.06 -2.88 1.01
C VAL A 70 -1.87 -2.15 1.65
N ILE A 71 -0.98 -1.58 0.84
CA ILE A 71 0.20 -0.85 1.32
C ILE A 71 -0.22 0.37 2.15
N TYR A 72 -1.22 1.11 1.69
CA TYR A 72 -1.74 2.27 2.41
C TYR A 72 -2.36 1.89 3.76
N ASN A 73 -3.12 0.80 3.82
CA ASN A 73 -3.66 0.30 5.08
C ASN A 73 -2.55 -0.12 6.06
N LEU A 74 -1.52 -0.82 5.58
CA LEU A 74 -0.35 -1.16 6.40
C LEU A 74 0.34 0.10 6.94
N TYR A 75 0.51 1.12 6.11
CA TYR A 75 1.05 2.41 6.55
C TYR A 75 0.19 3.03 7.66
N GLN A 76 -1.13 3.09 7.47
CA GLN A 76 -2.04 3.65 8.47
C GLN A 76 -2.04 2.85 9.78
N ASP A 77 -1.99 1.52 9.69
CA ASP A 77 -1.98 0.65 10.87
C ASP A 77 -0.67 0.79 11.64
N ALA A 78 0.47 0.84 10.95
CA ALA A 78 1.77 1.11 11.58
C ALA A 78 1.77 2.48 12.28
N VAL A 79 1.29 3.54 11.61
CA VAL A 79 1.21 4.88 12.22
C VAL A 79 0.30 4.89 13.47
N LYS A 80 -0.84 4.18 13.44
CA LYS A 80 -1.71 4.04 14.61
C LYS A 80 -1.06 3.24 15.75
N ALA A 81 -0.19 2.28 15.42
CA ALA A 81 0.59 1.51 16.39
C ALA A 81 1.79 2.28 16.97
N GLY A 82 2.04 3.51 16.50
CA GLY A 82 3.12 4.38 16.97
C GLY A 82 4.39 4.33 16.12
N TRP A 83 4.37 3.66 14.97
CA TRP A 83 5.48 3.72 14.01
C TRP A 83 5.55 5.10 13.34
N ASN A 84 6.76 5.64 13.21
CA ASN A 84 6.99 6.95 12.63
C ASN A 84 7.76 6.86 11.31
N PRO A 85 7.16 7.28 10.18
CA PRO A 85 7.80 7.24 8.85
C PRO A 85 9.01 8.19 8.68
N ASN A 86 9.33 8.99 9.70
CA ASN A 86 10.48 9.89 9.73
C ASN A 86 11.54 9.50 10.79
N GLU A 87 11.32 8.43 11.56
CA GLU A 87 12.39 7.83 12.36
C GLU A 87 13.33 7.06 11.44
N LYS A 88 14.62 7.27 11.63
CA LYS A 88 15.70 6.78 10.76
C LYS A 88 16.21 5.42 11.19
#